data_AF-A0A7W7HVH0-F1
#
_entry.id   AF-A0A7W7HVH0-F1
#
_cell.length_a   1.000
_cell.length_b   1.000
_cell.length_c   1.000
_cell.angle_alpha   90.00
_cell.angle_beta   90.00
_cell.angle_gamma   90.00
#
_symmetry.space_group_name_H-M   'P 1'
#
loop_
_entity.id
_entity.type
_entity.pdbx_description
1 polymer ?
#
loop_
_entity_poly.entity_id
_entity_poly.type
_entity_poly.pdbx_seq_one_letter_code
_entity_poly.pdbx_strand_id
1 'polypeptide(L)'
;MAVDDPSFSVRVAGVAELVRMHSEARVDGSSATWSSEVALASQVAADTKAILIPTIRNGGPATRPETWRCHVWFVDRDLEPTVSMLDVRRDTFLALRELTDRVQLNKVVRLLVDGYRLSALS
;
A
#
# COMPACT_ATOMS: atom_id res chain seq x y z
N MET A 1 -14.02 10.64 20.12
CA MET A 1 -13.14 10.58 18.94
C MET A 1 -13.83 9.69 17.94
N ALA A 2 -14.12 10.17 16.74
CA ALA A 2 -14.93 9.45 15.76
C ALA A 2 -14.26 8.13 15.35
N VAL A 3 -15.08 7.09 15.19
CA VAL A 3 -14.70 5.68 14.99
C VAL A 3 -14.24 5.40 13.54
N ASP A 4 -14.31 6.39 12.65
CA ASP A 4 -13.95 6.26 11.24
C ASP A 4 -12.56 6.83 10.94
N ASP A 5 -11.54 6.34 11.65
CA ASP A 5 -10.16 6.60 11.24
C ASP A 5 -9.75 5.55 10.18
N PRO A 6 -9.60 5.93 8.90
CA PRO A 6 -9.17 5.02 7.83
C PRO A 6 -7.76 4.45 8.04
N SER A 7 -7.03 4.93 9.06
CA SER A 7 -5.74 4.40 9.53
C SER A 7 -5.74 2.90 9.87
N PHE A 8 -6.91 2.24 9.92
CA PHE A 8 -7.03 0.79 10.13
C PHE A 8 -7.56 0.01 8.92
N SER A 9 -7.82 0.66 7.79
CA SER A 9 -8.40 -0.01 6.62
C SER A 9 -7.32 -0.66 5.72
N VAL A 10 -7.60 -1.87 5.24
CA VAL A 10 -6.76 -2.58 4.27
C VAL A 10 -7.32 -2.36 2.88
N ARG A 11 -6.49 -1.85 1.96
CA ARG A 11 -6.89 -1.54 0.58
C ARG A 11 -6.13 -2.40 -0.41
N VAL A 12 -6.68 -2.58 -1.62
CA VAL A 12 -6.02 -3.29 -2.72
C VAL A 12 -5.83 -2.37 -3.90
N ALA A 13 -4.64 -2.42 -4.49
CA ALA A 13 -4.29 -1.77 -5.74
C ALA A 13 -3.74 -2.81 -6.74
N GLY A 14 -3.97 -2.59 -8.03
CA GLY A 14 -3.18 -3.17 -9.11
C GLY A 14 -2.07 -2.22 -9.56
N VAL A 15 -1.34 -2.66 -10.59
CA VAL A 15 -0.17 -1.94 -11.13
C VAL A 15 -0.51 -0.51 -11.58
N ALA A 16 -1.65 -0.30 -12.26
CA ALA A 16 -2.04 1.03 -12.74
C ALA A 16 -2.23 2.04 -11.59
N GLU A 17 -2.86 1.61 -10.49
CA GLU A 17 -3.04 2.43 -9.31
C GLU A 17 -1.69 2.71 -8.62
N LEU A 18 -0.79 1.73 -8.57
CA LEU A 18 0.56 1.90 -8.04
C LEU A 18 1.39 2.93 -8.83
N VAL A 19 1.33 2.86 -10.17
CA VAL A 19 2.00 3.82 -11.06
C VAL A 19 1.44 5.23 -10.83
N ARG A 20 0.12 5.36 -10.74
CA ARG A 20 -0.52 6.64 -10.44
C ARG A 20 -0.07 7.20 -9.09
N MET A 21 -0.13 6.39 -8.01
CA MET A 21 0.30 6.82 -6.67
C MET A 21 1.78 7.23 -6.65
N HIS A 22 2.64 6.50 -7.38
CA HIS A 22 4.05 6.86 -7.53
C HIS A 22 4.22 8.23 -8.21
N SER A 23 3.50 8.46 -9.30
CA SER A 23 3.53 9.73 -10.03
C SER A 23 3.08 10.90 -9.16
N GLU A 24 1.95 10.73 -8.45
CA GLU A 24 1.41 11.72 -7.51
C GLU A 24 2.43 12.06 -6.41
N ALA A 25 3.09 11.04 -5.83
CA ALA A 25 4.10 11.24 -4.81
C ALA A 25 5.29 12.08 -5.30
N ARG A 26 5.72 11.89 -6.55
CA ARG A 26 6.80 12.72 -7.15
C ARG A 26 6.36 14.16 -7.35
N VAL A 27 5.14 14.38 -7.84
CA VAL A 27 4.59 15.72 -8.08
C VAL A 27 4.49 16.50 -6.77
N ASP A 28 4.09 15.85 -5.68
CA ASP A 28 3.98 16.49 -4.36
C ASP A 28 5.32 16.65 -3.63
N GLY A 29 6.39 16.08 -4.18
CA GLY A 29 7.70 16.00 -3.53
C GLY A 29 7.68 15.18 -2.24
N SER A 30 6.79 14.19 -2.13
CA SER A 30 6.81 13.19 -1.06
C SER A 30 7.76 12.05 -1.39
N SER A 31 8.00 11.15 -0.43
CA SER A 31 8.95 10.06 -0.61
C SER A 31 8.42 9.03 -1.61
N ALA A 32 8.83 9.18 -2.86
CA ALA A 32 8.60 8.21 -3.92
C ALA A 32 9.77 7.21 -3.94
N THR A 33 9.48 5.94 -3.65
CA THR A 33 10.53 4.92 -3.44
C THR A 33 11.12 4.38 -4.74
N TRP A 34 10.35 4.35 -5.82
CA TRP A 34 10.83 3.88 -7.12
C TRP A 34 11.53 4.99 -7.92
N SER A 35 12.55 4.63 -8.69
CA SER A 35 13.31 5.60 -9.50
C SER A 35 12.52 6.11 -10.70
N SER A 36 11.61 5.31 -11.26
CA SER A 36 10.70 5.68 -12.36
C SER A 36 9.45 4.79 -12.41
N GLU A 37 8.43 5.23 -13.13
CA GLU A 37 7.22 4.44 -13.41
C GLU A 37 7.54 3.15 -14.19
N VAL A 38 8.51 3.21 -15.12
CA VAL A 38 8.99 2.04 -15.88
C VAL A 38 9.65 1.03 -14.94
N ALA A 39 10.47 1.50 -13.99
CA ALA A 39 11.11 0.63 -13.01
C ALA A 39 10.07 -0.07 -12.12
N LEU A 40 9.05 0.67 -11.66
CA LEU A 40 7.92 0.09 -10.94
C LEU A 40 7.20 -0.97 -11.79
N ALA A 41 6.79 -0.64 -13.01
CA ALA A 41 6.08 -1.55 -13.90
C ALA A 41 6.89 -2.80 -14.29
N SER A 42 8.22 -2.71 -14.34
CA SER A 42 9.10 -3.86 -14.60
C SER A 42 9.30 -4.77 -13.39
N GLN A 43 9.09 -4.26 -12.17
CA GLN A 43 9.29 -5.01 -10.93
C GLN A 43 8.05 -5.81 -10.51
N VAL A 44 6.89 -5.54 -11.12
CA VAL A 44 5.63 -6.21 -10.81
C VAL A 44 5.00 -6.76 -12.08
N ALA A 45 4.50 -7.99 -12.03
CA ALA A 45 3.73 -8.54 -13.13
C ALA A 45 2.44 -7.72 -13.33
N ALA A 46 1.92 -7.68 -14.56
CA ALA A 46 0.76 -6.83 -14.90
C ALA A 46 -0.51 -7.16 -14.08
N ASP A 47 -0.64 -8.41 -13.63
CA ASP A 47 -1.74 -8.91 -12.81
C ASP A 47 -1.45 -8.88 -11.30
N THR A 48 -0.25 -8.48 -10.89
CA THR A 48 0.12 -8.33 -9.47
C THR A 48 -0.88 -7.42 -8.75
N LYS A 49 -1.35 -7.89 -7.60
CA LYS A 49 -2.11 -7.09 -6.65
C LYS A 49 -1.22 -6.72 -5.49
N ALA A 50 -1.32 -5.47 -5.07
CA ALA A 50 -0.70 -4.97 -3.87
C ALA A 50 -1.73 -4.72 -2.79
N ILE A 51 -1.39 -5.09 -1.56
CA ILE A 51 -2.14 -4.76 -0.36
C ILE A 51 -1.51 -3.53 0.26
N LEU A 52 -2.34 -2.52 0.54
CA LEU A 52 -1.92 -1.26 1.13
C LEU A 52 -2.48 -1.15 2.54
N ILE A 53 -1.60 -0.87 3.49
CA ILE A 53 -1.94 -0.63 4.89
C ILE A 53 -1.33 0.72 5.30
N PRO A 54 -2.15 1.71 5.69
CA PRO A 54 -1.64 3.00 6.16
C PRO A 54 -1.00 2.79 7.52
N THR A 55 0.22 3.30 7.69
CA THR A 55 0.99 3.16 8.94
C THR A 55 1.14 4.47 9.67
N ILE A 56 1.35 5.56 8.93
CA ILE A 56 1.59 6.88 9.51
C ILE A 56 0.85 7.93 8.69
N ARG A 57 0.12 8.81 9.39
CA ARG A 57 -0.37 10.04 8.79
C ARG A 57 0.78 11.03 8.66
N ASN A 58 1.16 11.37 7.43
CA ASN A 58 2.21 12.35 7.22
C ASN A 58 1.67 13.74 7.59
N GLY A 59 2.36 14.40 8.51
CA GLY A 59 2.16 15.82 8.77
C GLY A 59 2.74 16.66 7.63
N GLY A 60 2.15 17.82 7.36
CA GLY A 60 2.63 18.73 6.34
C GLY A 60 1.97 20.10 6.43
N PRO A 61 2.49 21.11 5.71
CA PRO A 61 1.85 22.41 5.60
C PRO A 61 0.42 22.26 5.11
N ALA A 62 -0.52 23.08 5.61
CA ALA A 62 -1.94 23.02 5.23
C ALA A 62 -2.19 23.20 3.71
N THR A 63 -1.19 23.70 2.97
CA THR A 63 -1.23 23.93 1.53
C THR A 63 -0.90 22.68 0.69
N ARG A 64 -0.43 21.59 1.32
CA ARG A 64 -0.17 20.31 0.63
C ARG A 64 -1.31 19.32 0.88
N PRO A 65 -1.60 18.43 -0.10
CA PRO A 65 -2.57 17.37 0.11
C PRO A 65 -2.14 16.48 1.29
N GLU A 66 -3.12 16.03 2.07
CA GLU A 66 -2.88 15.07 3.14
C GLU A 66 -2.39 13.74 2.55
N THR A 67 -1.29 13.20 3.08
CA THR A 67 -0.74 11.91 2.64
C THR A 67 -0.61 10.94 3.81
N TRP A 68 -0.66 9.65 3.49
CA TRP A 68 -0.40 8.54 4.39
C TRP A 68 0.81 7.77 3.89
N ARG A 69 1.72 7.43 4.80
CA ARG A 69 2.72 6.42 4.54
C ARG A 69 2.05 5.07 4.60
N CYS A 70 2.12 4.32 3.51
CA CYS A 70 1.54 3.00 3.39
C CYS A 70 2.64 1.96 3.24
N HIS A 71 2.50 0.83 3.94
CA HIS A 71 3.17 -0.40 3.53
C HIS A 71 2.44 -0.99 2.34
N VAL A 72 3.21 -1.36 1.32
CA VAL A 72 2.73 -1.93 0.06
C VAL A 72 3.28 -3.34 -0.05
N TRP A 73 2.39 -4.33 -0.02
CA TRP A 73 2.75 -5.74 -0.05
C TRP A 73 2.33 -6.36 -1.37
N PHE A 74 3.30 -6.85 -2.13
CA PHE A 74 3.03 -7.49 -3.41
C PHE A 74 2.62 -8.94 -3.18
N VAL A 75 1.41 -9.29 -3.62
CA VAL A 75 0.92 -10.66 -3.60
C VAL A 75 1.25 -11.27 -4.95
N ASP A 76 2.44 -11.85 -5.04
CA ASP A 76 2.77 -12.79 -6.10
C ASP A 76 2.58 -14.22 -5.55
N ARG A 77 2.04 -15.13 -6.36
CA ARG A 77 1.80 -16.51 -5.95
C ARG A 77 3.09 -17.32 -5.91
N ASP A 78 4.09 -16.92 -6.68
CA ASP A 78 5.27 -17.73 -6.95
C ASP A 78 6.57 -17.12 -6.38
N LEU A 79 6.49 -15.92 -5.77
CA LEU A 79 7.63 -15.21 -5.20
C LEU A 79 7.43 -14.94 -3.70
N GLU A 80 8.55 -14.80 -2.98
CA GLU A 80 8.50 -14.30 -1.59
C GLU A 80 7.82 -12.92 -1.58
N PRO A 81 6.85 -12.69 -0.68
CA PRO A 81 6.14 -11.42 -0.63
C PRO A 81 7.13 -10.30 -0.31
N THR A 82 7.20 -9.32 -1.21
CA THR A 82 8.05 -8.15 -1.04
C THR A 82 7.24 -7.00 -0.46
N VAL A 83 7.89 -6.20 0.39
CA VAL A 83 7.32 -5.02 1.01
C VAL A 83 8.06 -3.78 0.58
N SER A 84 7.30 -2.78 0.16
CA SER A 84 7.77 -1.42 -0.09
C SER A 84 6.99 -0.44 0.77
N MET A 85 7.48 0.80 0.87
CA MET A 85 6.73 1.91 1.43
C MET A 85 6.41 2.92 0.34
N LEU A 86 5.24 3.54 0.42
CA LEU A 86 4.86 4.64 -0.46
C LEU A 86 4.05 5.67 0.31
N ASP A 87 4.37 6.95 0.13
CA ASP A 87 3.50 8.03 0.58
C ASP A 87 2.37 8.20 -0.45
N VAL A 88 1.12 8.07 -0.01
CA VAL A 88 -0.08 8.06 -0.86
C VAL A 88 -1.01 9.18 -0.41
N ARG A 89 -1.58 9.95 -1.34
CA ARG A 89 -2.61 10.94 -1.00
C ARG A 89 -3.83 10.28 -0.37
N ARG A 90 -4.42 10.94 0.62
CA ARG A 90 -5.58 10.43 1.35
C ARG A 90 -6.76 10.12 0.43
N ASP A 91 -7.09 11.02 -0.48
CA ASP A 91 -8.17 10.83 -1.46
C ASP A 91 -7.89 9.66 -2.41
N THR A 92 -6.66 9.56 -2.92
CA THR A 92 -6.23 8.43 -3.76
C THR A 92 -6.34 7.11 -3.00
N PHE A 93 -5.92 7.05 -1.74
CA PHE A 93 -6.05 5.83 -0.93
C PHE A 93 -7.52 5.48 -0.65
N LEU A 94 -8.35 6.45 -0.30
CA LEU A 94 -9.77 6.21 0.01
C LEU A 94 -10.57 5.76 -1.23
N ALA A 95 -10.11 6.13 -2.43
CA ALA A 95 -10.68 5.66 -3.69
C ALA A 95 -10.35 4.19 -4.00
N LEU A 96 -9.33 3.61 -3.35
CA LEU A 96 -8.99 2.20 -3.53
C LEU A 96 -10.07 1.29 -2.93
N ARG A 97 -10.19 0.09 -3.50
CA ARG A 97 -11.09 -0.93 -2.98
C ARG A 97 -10.67 -1.37 -1.58
N GLU A 98 -11.56 -1.17 -0.61
CA GLU A 98 -11.41 -1.69 0.75
C GLU A 98 -11.68 -3.19 0.82
N LEU A 99 -10.84 -3.90 1.57
CA LEU A 99 -11.11 -5.27 1.99
C LEU A 99 -11.85 -5.24 3.32
N THR A 100 -13.16 -5.42 3.26
CA THR A 100 -14.03 -5.51 4.46
C THR A 100 -14.41 -6.96 4.79
N ASP A 101 -14.28 -7.88 3.83
CA ASP A 101 -14.61 -9.29 4.03
C ASP A 101 -13.61 -9.97 4.98
N ARG A 102 -14.11 -10.55 6.06
CA ARG A 102 -13.30 -11.18 7.11
C ARG A 102 -12.49 -12.37 6.60
N VAL A 103 -13.01 -13.11 5.62
CA VAL A 103 -12.29 -14.26 5.04
C VAL A 103 -11.10 -13.77 4.22
N GLN A 104 -11.27 -12.73 3.41
CA GLN A 104 -10.19 -12.09 2.66
C GLN A 104 -9.16 -11.43 3.59
N LEU A 105 -9.60 -10.73 4.64
CA LEU A 105 -8.71 -10.15 5.64
C LEU A 105 -7.88 -11.22 6.35
N ASN A 106 -8.49 -12.35 6.76
CA ASN A 106 -7.74 -13.46 7.35
C ASN A 106 -6.71 -14.07 6.38
N LYS A 107 -7.02 -14.13 5.07
CA LYS A 107 -6.06 -14.56 4.05
C LYS A 107 -4.89 -13.59 3.94
N VAL A 108 -5.15 -12.29 3.94
CA VAL A 108 -4.11 -11.26 3.98
C VAL A 108 -3.22 -11.46 5.21
N VAL A 109 -3.80 -11.50 6.42
CA VAL A 109 -3.03 -11.68 7.66
C VAL A 109 -2.15 -12.94 7.62
N ARG A 110 -2.68 -14.06 7.13
CA ARG A 110 -1.88 -15.28 6.97
C ARG A 110 -0.73 -15.10 5.99
N LEU A 111 -0.97 -14.47 4.83
CA LEU A 111 0.10 -14.15 3.89
C LEU A 111 1.20 -13.28 4.52
N LEU A 112 0.82 -12.31 5.36
CA LEU A 112 1.79 -11.47 6.07
C LEU A 112 2.62 -12.29 7.07
N VAL A 113 1.96 -13.14 7.87
CA VAL A 113 2.60 -13.98 8.90
C VAL A 113 3.53 -15.02 8.27
N ASP A 114 3.05 -15.72 7.24
CA ASP A 114 3.79 -16.76 6.53
C ASP A 114 4.96 -16.14 5.76
N GLY A 115 4.71 -15.01 5.08
CA GLY A 115 5.69 -14.27 4.30
C GLY A 115 6.87 -13.76 5.11
N TYR A 116 6.63 -13.33 6.36
CA TYR A 116 7.69 -12.87 7.26
C TYR A 116 8.25 -13.97 8.16
N ARG A 117 7.83 -15.23 7.95
CA ARG A 117 8.22 -16.38 8.78
C ARG A 117 8.03 -16.09 10.27
N LEU A 118 7.01 -15.31 10.61
CA LEU A 118 6.65 -14.97 11.99
C LEU A 118 6.03 -16.16 12.74
N SER A 119 5.88 -17.30 12.06
CA SER A 119 5.52 -18.60 12.61
C SER A 119 6.48 -19.09 13.70
N ALA A 120 7.66 -18.48 13.85
CA ALA A 120 8.61 -18.77 14.93
C ALA A 120 8.35 -18.00 16.25
N LEU A 121 7.31 -17.17 16.35
CA LEU A 121 6.96 -16.43 17.58
C LEU A 121 6.11 -17.25 18.58
N SER A 122 6.02 -18.58 18.38
CA SER A 122 5.38 -19.51 19.33
C SER A 122 6.28 -19.86 20.50
#